data_AF-T1AMN4-F1
#
_entry.id   AF-T1AMN4-F1
#
_cell.length_a   1.000
_cell.length_b   1.000
_cell.length_c   1.000
_cell.angle_alpha   90.00
_cell.angle_beta   90.00
_cell.angle_gamma   90.00
#
_symmetry.space_group_name_H-M   'P 1'
#
loop_
_entity.id
_entity.type
_entity.pdbx_description
1 polymer ?
#
loop_
_entity_poly.entity_id
_entity_poly.type
_entity_poly.pdbx_seq_one_letter_code
_entity_poly.pdbx_strand_id
1 'polypeptide(L)'
;MTQIHPLTDEALLDQLQRAAFGYFPQTVNPRNGLVADTSRDNSPVSIAVVGFALTSYPVAVERGWMERADAVQRTLAALRFFRDSDQSGRPGATGYKGFYYHFLDIHTGARVWQSELSMIDTALLIAER
;
A
#
# COMPACT_ATOMS: atom_id res chain seq x y z
N MET A 1 -6.41 26.52 33.56
CA MET A 1 -5.44 25.42 33.41
C MET A 1 -6.21 24.19 32.97
N THR A 2 -6.11 23.81 31.69
CA THR A 2 -6.75 22.60 31.18
C THR A 2 -5.97 21.40 31.69
N GLN A 3 -6.60 20.56 32.52
CA GLN A 3 -6.03 19.30 32.97
C GLN A 3 -5.92 18.37 31.76
N ILE A 4 -4.69 18.10 31.31
CA ILE A 4 -4.42 17.07 30.31
C ILE A 4 -4.42 15.75 31.08
N HIS A 5 -5.54 15.03 31.07
CA HIS A 5 -5.52 13.64 31.50
C HIS A 5 -4.80 12.83 30.42
N PRO A 6 -3.71 12.11 30.77
CA PRO A 6 -3.08 11.21 29.83
C PRO A 6 -4.10 10.17 29.38
N LEU A 7 -4.10 9.86 28.08
CA LEU A 7 -4.88 8.76 27.52
C LEU A 7 -4.49 7.47 28.24
N THR A 8 -5.42 6.51 28.33
CA THR A 8 -5.04 5.13 28.66
C THR A 8 -4.17 4.58 27.54
N ASP A 9 -3.35 3.56 27.83
CA ASP A 9 -2.49 2.93 26.84
C ASP A 9 -3.31 2.42 25.64
N GLU A 10 -4.50 1.86 25.87
CA GLU A 10 -5.39 1.38 24.80
C GLU A 10 -5.89 2.53 23.91
N ALA A 11 -6.29 3.65 24.51
CA ALA A 11 -6.76 4.81 23.77
C ALA A 11 -5.63 5.49 22.98
N LEU A 12 -4.42 5.52 23.55
CA LEU A 12 -3.23 6.01 22.87
C LEU A 12 -2.87 5.10 21.68
N LEU A 13 -2.86 3.78 21.88
CA LEU A 13 -2.57 2.81 20.83
C LEU A 13 -3.59 2.87 19.70
N ASP A 14 -4.90 2.94 20.00
CA ASP A 14 -5.93 3.08 18.98
C ASP A 14 -5.74 4.36 18.14
N GLN A 15 -5.46 5.48 18.80
CA GLN A 15 -5.21 6.75 18.12
C GLN A 15 -3.97 6.67 17.21
N LEU A 16 -2.87 6.09 17.68
CA LEU A 16 -1.64 5.92 16.89
C LEU A 16 -1.86 4.99 15.69
N GLN A 17 -2.53 3.86 15.88
CA GLN A 17 -2.81 2.92 14.81
C GLN A 17 -3.75 3.53 13.76
N ARG A 18 -4.80 4.25 14.18
CA ARG A 18 -5.72 4.94 13.27
C ARG A 18 -5.01 6.04 12.48
N ALA A 19 -4.13 6.81 13.14
CA ALA A 19 -3.34 7.83 12.49
C ALA A 19 -2.36 7.23 11.46
N ALA A 20 -1.67 6.14 11.81
CA ALA A 20 -0.80 5.42 10.89
C ALA A 20 -1.57 4.84 9.71
N PHE A 21 -2.74 4.23 9.95
CA PHE A 21 -3.61 3.73 8.89
C PHE A 21 -4.06 4.85 7.94
N GLY A 22 -4.29 6.07 8.46
CA GLY A 22 -4.66 7.24 7.68
C GLY A 22 -3.71 7.58 6.53
N TYR A 23 -2.47 7.09 6.57
CA TYR A 23 -1.53 7.16 5.45
C TYR A 23 -2.10 6.53 4.17
N PHE A 24 -2.56 5.28 4.24
CA PHE A 24 -2.95 4.49 3.06
C PHE A 24 -4.09 5.11 2.23
N PRO A 25 -5.24 5.52 2.81
CA PRO A 25 -6.31 6.13 2.02
C PRO A 25 -5.91 7.49 1.41
N GLN A 26 -4.91 8.18 1.97
CA GLN A 26 -4.41 9.46 1.45
C GLN A 26 -3.40 9.30 0.30
N THR A 27 -2.62 8.22 0.29
CA THR A 27 -1.49 8.04 -0.63
C THR A 27 -1.70 6.98 -1.72
N VAL A 28 -2.87 6.34 -1.73
CA VAL A 28 -3.24 5.34 -2.72
C VAL A 28 -3.86 5.96 -3.97
N ASN A 29 -3.50 5.42 -5.13
CA ASN A 29 -4.23 5.65 -6.36
C ASN A 29 -5.44 4.69 -6.44
N PRO A 30 -6.68 5.19 -6.31
CA PRO A 30 -7.86 4.33 -6.24
C PRO A 30 -8.14 3.58 -7.55
N ARG A 31 -7.55 4.00 -8.68
CA ARG A 31 -7.79 3.37 -9.99
C ARG A 31 -7.05 2.04 -10.14
N ASN A 32 -5.88 1.90 -9.54
CA ASN A 32 -5.02 0.72 -9.69
C ASN A 32 -4.61 0.11 -8.33
N GLY A 33 -4.97 0.73 -7.20
CA GLY A 33 -4.67 0.24 -5.86
C GLY A 33 -3.20 0.37 -5.46
N LEU A 34 -2.37 1.05 -6.25
CA LEU A 34 -0.97 1.30 -5.92
C LEU A 34 -0.86 2.40 -4.85
N VAL A 35 0.13 2.27 -3.97
CA VAL A 35 0.31 3.14 -2.79
C VAL A 35 1.71 3.75 -2.84
N ALA A 36 1.81 5.07 -2.64
CA ALA A 36 3.09 5.74 -2.60
C ALA A 36 3.98 5.19 -1.46
N ASP A 37 5.30 5.19 -1.69
CA ASP A 37 6.31 4.78 -0.71
C ASP A 37 6.40 5.74 0.49
N THR A 38 6.21 7.03 0.24
CA THR A 38 6.21 8.08 1.28
C THR A 38 5.09 9.09 1.07
N SER A 39 4.83 9.93 2.08
CA SER A 39 3.89 11.05 2.02
C SER A 39 4.43 12.29 1.30
N ARG A 40 5.65 12.22 0.74
CA ARG A 40 6.23 13.32 -0.02
C ARG A 40 5.60 13.41 -1.39
N ASP A 41 5.47 14.63 -1.90
CA ASP A 41 4.98 14.87 -3.25
C ASP A 41 5.82 14.10 -4.28
N ASN A 42 5.14 13.51 -5.27
CA ASN A 42 5.73 12.73 -6.36
C ASN A 42 6.55 11.50 -5.90
N SER A 43 6.28 10.96 -4.71
CA SER A 43 6.86 9.70 -4.28
C SER A 43 6.45 8.55 -5.23
N PRO A 44 7.38 7.67 -5.64
CA PRO A 44 7.00 6.47 -6.38
C PRO A 44 6.23 5.52 -5.47
N VAL A 45 5.74 4.44 -6.05
CA VAL A 45 5.14 3.30 -5.35
C VAL A 45 6.23 2.35 -4.90
N SER A 46 6.15 1.84 -3.67
CA SER A 46 6.89 0.65 -3.24
C SER A 46 5.96 -0.56 -3.20
N ILE A 47 6.42 -1.69 -3.73
CA ILE A 47 5.67 -2.95 -3.74
C ILE A 47 5.36 -3.42 -2.31
N ALA A 48 6.31 -3.27 -1.38
CA ALA A 48 6.12 -3.66 0.01
C ALA A 48 5.01 -2.86 0.68
N VAL A 49 4.94 -1.54 0.42
CA VAL A 49 3.91 -0.65 0.98
C VAL A 49 2.52 -1.02 0.46
N VAL A 50 2.40 -1.46 -0.79
CA VAL A 50 1.13 -1.99 -1.30
C VAL A 50 0.72 -3.26 -0.56
N GLY A 51 1.68 -4.15 -0.27
CA GLY A 51 1.46 -5.31 0.61
C GLY A 51 0.87 -4.90 1.96
N PHE A 52 1.56 -4.02 2.69
CA PHE A 52 1.11 -3.55 4.01
C PHE A 52 -0.26 -2.87 3.98
N ALA A 53 -0.56 -2.11 2.94
CA ALA A 53 -1.88 -1.50 2.77
C ALA A 53 -2.98 -2.58 2.71
N LEU A 54 -2.79 -3.62 1.89
CA LEU A 54 -3.76 -4.71 1.75
C LEU A 54 -4.00 -5.43 3.07
N THR A 55 -2.94 -5.71 3.84
CA THR A 55 -3.01 -6.33 5.17
C THR A 55 -3.74 -5.48 6.19
N SER A 56 -3.60 -4.16 6.08
CA SER A 56 -4.22 -3.22 7.03
C SER A 56 -5.72 -3.09 6.82
N TYR A 57 -6.25 -3.37 5.62
CA TYR A 57 -7.66 -3.13 5.31
C TYR A 57 -8.63 -3.97 6.15
N PRO A 58 -8.46 -5.30 6.35
CA PRO A 58 -9.30 -6.06 7.27
C PRO A 58 -9.27 -5.50 8.70
N VAL A 59 -8.08 -5.12 9.20
CA VAL A 59 -7.95 -4.52 10.55
C VAL A 59 -8.73 -3.21 10.64
N ALA A 60 -8.64 -2.35 9.62
CA ALA A 60 -9.38 -1.09 9.57
C ALA A 60 -10.89 -1.29 9.46
N VAL A 61 -11.35 -2.35 8.79
CA VAL A 61 -12.78 -2.72 8.73
C VAL A 61 -13.27 -3.17 10.10
N GLU A 62 -12.58 -4.10 10.76
CA GLU A 62 -12.96 -4.60 12.09
C GLU A 62 -12.94 -3.50 13.16
N ARG A 63 -12.08 -2.49 12.99
CA ARG A 63 -12.02 -1.31 13.86
C ARG A 63 -12.95 -0.16 13.47
N GLY A 64 -13.72 -0.30 12.38
CA GLY A 64 -14.66 0.73 11.92
C GLY A 64 -13.99 1.99 11.38
N TRP A 65 -12.74 1.91 10.93
CA TRP A 65 -12.01 3.02 10.29
C TRP A 65 -12.23 3.09 8.78
N MET A 66 -12.66 1.98 8.16
CA MET A 66 -12.92 1.85 6.74
C MET A 66 -14.15 0.97 6.52
N GLU A 67 -15.00 1.35 5.58
CA GLU A 67 -16.13 0.52 5.18
C GLU A 67 -15.66 -0.74 4.45
N ARG A 68 -16.32 -1.88 4.71
CA ARG A 68 -15.96 -3.16 4.07
C ARG A 68 -16.01 -3.08 2.54
N ALA A 69 -16.96 -2.33 1.98
CA ALA A 69 -17.08 -2.15 0.55
C ALA A 69 -15.86 -1.43 -0.05
N ASP A 70 -15.35 -0.40 0.64
CA ASP A 70 -14.18 0.36 0.22
C ASP A 70 -12.91 -0.51 0.25
N ALA A 71 -12.74 -1.30 1.31
CA ALA A 71 -11.65 -2.27 1.43
C ALA A 71 -11.65 -3.26 0.25
N VAL A 72 -12.82 -3.84 -0.07
CA VAL A 72 -12.97 -4.77 -1.21
C VAL A 72 -12.62 -4.08 -2.52
N GLN A 73 -13.10 -2.86 -2.76
CA GLN A 73 -12.82 -2.12 -4.00
C GLN A 73 -11.32 -1.87 -4.16
N ARG A 74 -10.63 -1.42 -3.11
CA ARG A 74 -9.20 -1.13 -3.12
C ARG A 74 -8.37 -2.39 -3.36
N THR A 75 -8.70 -3.48 -2.65
CA THR A 75 -8.06 -4.79 -2.83
C THR A 75 -8.22 -5.29 -4.27
N LEU A 76 -9.43 -5.24 -4.82
CA LEU A 76 -9.67 -5.69 -6.19
C LEU A 76 -8.93 -4.84 -7.22
N ALA A 77 -8.80 -3.53 -7.01
CA ALA A 77 -8.02 -2.67 -7.89
C ALA A 77 -6.55 -3.10 -7.95
N ALA A 78 -5.91 -3.29 -6.78
CA ALA A 78 -4.52 -3.74 -6.68
C ALA A 78 -4.32 -5.15 -7.30
N LEU A 79 -5.19 -6.10 -6.96
CA LEU A 79 -5.08 -7.47 -7.47
C LEU A 79 -5.24 -7.53 -9.00
N ARG A 80 -6.17 -6.75 -9.57
CA ARG A 80 -6.35 -6.65 -11.02
C ARG A 80 -5.13 -6.01 -11.68
N PHE A 81 -4.62 -4.91 -11.11
CA PHE A 81 -3.41 -4.27 -11.60
C PHE A 81 -2.25 -5.26 -11.68
N PHE A 82 -1.93 -5.97 -10.59
CA PHE A 82 -0.80 -6.90 -10.59
C PHE A 82 -1.01 -8.11 -11.51
N ARG A 83 -2.22 -8.67 -11.54
CA ARG A 83 -2.57 -9.77 -12.46
C ARG A 83 -2.36 -9.40 -13.92
N ASP A 84 -2.77 -8.19 -14.31
CA ASP A 84 -2.73 -7.72 -15.70
C ASP A 84 -1.46 -6.92 -16.03
N SER A 85 -0.52 -6.83 -15.08
CA SER A 85 0.70 -6.01 -15.20
C SER A 85 1.68 -6.53 -16.24
N ASP A 86 2.53 -5.64 -16.76
CA ASP A 86 3.59 -6.02 -17.69
C ASP A 86 4.69 -6.82 -16.97
N GLN A 87 4.80 -8.10 -17.33
CA GLN A 87 5.80 -9.05 -16.81
C GLN A 87 6.93 -9.36 -17.81
N SER A 88 7.09 -8.54 -18.85
CA SER A 88 8.08 -8.78 -19.92
C SER A 88 9.54 -8.60 -19.49
N GLY A 89 9.81 -7.94 -18.36
CA GLY A 89 11.17 -7.64 -17.89
C GLY A 89 11.92 -6.57 -18.70
N ARG A 90 11.24 -5.88 -19.64
CA ARG A 90 11.80 -4.72 -20.33
C ARG A 90 12.05 -3.55 -19.35
N PRO A 91 12.84 -2.52 -19.70
CA PRO A 91 13.19 -1.45 -18.77
C PRO A 91 12.03 -0.74 -18.07
N GLY A 92 10.84 -0.66 -18.70
CA GLY A 92 9.63 -0.09 -18.11
C GLY A 92 8.58 -1.11 -17.65
N ALA A 93 8.90 -2.41 -17.62
CA ALA A 93 7.97 -3.43 -17.14
C ALA A 93 7.68 -3.25 -15.64
N THR A 94 6.49 -3.63 -15.21
CA THR A 94 6.11 -3.67 -13.80
C THR A 94 6.85 -4.77 -13.06
N GLY A 95 7.13 -5.88 -13.74
CA GLY A 95 7.83 -7.01 -13.16
C GLY A 95 8.42 -7.95 -14.20
N TYR A 96 8.90 -9.08 -13.70
CA TYR A 96 9.47 -10.15 -14.51
C TYR A 96 9.28 -11.50 -13.82
N LYS A 97 8.72 -12.47 -14.56
CA LYS A 97 8.54 -13.86 -14.12
C LYS A 97 7.81 -14.00 -12.76
N GLY A 98 6.84 -13.13 -12.50
CA GLY A 98 6.04 -13.16 -11.27
C GLY A 98 6.63 -12.38 -10.10
N PHE A 99 7.80 -11.76 -10.28
CA PHE A 99 8.39 -10.81 -9.34
C PHE A 99 8.19 -9.39 -9.81
N TYR A 100 8.22 -8.43 -8.89
CA TYR A 100 8.00 -7.02 -9.17
C TYR A 100 9.24 -6.18 -8.92
N TYR A 101 9.41 -5.11 -9.69
CA TYR A 101 10.46 -4.13 -9.42
C TYR A 101 10.12 -3.31 -8.18
N HIS A 102 11.13 -2.96 -7.38
CA HIS A 102 10.96 -2.25 -6.10
C HIS A 102 10.08 -1.00 -6.25
N PHE A 103 10.43 -0.12 -7.20
CA PHE A 103 9.76 1.15 -7.39
C PHE A 103 9.02 1.25 -8.72
N LEU A 104 7.75 1.66 -8.64
CA LEU A 104 6.89 1.89 -9.80
C LEU A 104 6.35 3.32 -9.83
N ASP A 105 6.04 3.81 -11.02
CA ASP A 105 5.23 5.01 -11.20
C ASP A 105 3.78 4.75 -10.76
N ILE A 106 3.22 5.68 -9.99
CA ILE A 106 1.91 5.47 -9.34
C ILE A 106 0.73 5.43 -10.31
N HIS A 107 0.88 6.02 -11.49
CA HIS A 107 -0.20 6.10 -12.47
C HIS A 107 -0.12 4.99 -13.52
N THR A 108 1.08 4.73 -14.01
CA THR A 108 1.34 3.81 -15.12
C THR A 108 1.76 2.42 -14.66
N GLY A 109 2.32 2.29 -13.45
CA GLY A 109 2.89 1.04 -12.98
C GLY A 109 4.21 0.66 -13.65
N ALA A 110 4.83 1.58 -14.40
CA ALA A 110 6.13 1.36 -15.02
C ALA A 110 7.24 1.45 -13.98
N ARG A 111 8.28 0.61 -14.10
CA ARG A 111 9.49 0.69 -13.28
C ARG A 111 10.11 2.08 -13.35
N VAL A 112 10.48 2.61 -12.19
CA VAL A 112 11.20 3.89 -12.07
C VAL A 112 12.58 3.71 -11.44
N TRP A 113 13.42 4.73 -11.57
CA TRP A 113 14.76 4.82 -10.96
C TRP A 113 15.71 3.67 -11.26
N GLN A 114 15.46 2.90 -12.32
CA GLN A 114 16.20 1.68 -12.63
C GLN A 114 16.28 0.73 -11.42
N SER A 115 15.24 0.69 -10.58
CA SER A 115 15.21 -0.11 -9.36
C SER A 115 15.35 -1.61 -9.65
N GLU A 116 15.90 -2.38 -8.74
CA GLU A 116 16.05 -3.82 -8.86
C GLU A 116 14.72 -4.58 -8.92
N LEU A 117 14.75 -5.79 -9.48
CA LEU A 117 13.67 -6.76 -9.32
C LEU A 117 13.73 -7.26 -7.88
N SER A 118 12.72 -6.92 -7.07
CA SER A 118 12.77 -7.10 -5.63
C SER A 118 12.02 -8.36 -5.19
N MET A 119 12.78 -9.40 -4.86
CA MET A 119 12.21 -10.65 -4.35
C MET A 119 11.58 -10.45 -2.97
N ILE A 120 12.18 -9.62 -2.13
CA ILE A 120 11.69 -9.36 -0.77
C ILE A 120 10.37 -8.60 -0.80
N ASP A 121 10.24 -7.54 -1.61
CA ASP A 121 9.00 -6.77 -1.66
C ASP A 121 7.89 -7.58 -2.31
N THR A 122 8.22 -8.39 -3.32
CA THR A 122 7.29 -9.35 -3.91
C THR A 122 6.78 -10.33 -2.85
N ALA A 123 7.67 -10.84 -1.99
CA ALA A 123 7.28 -11.74 -0.91
C ALA A 123 6.33 -11.03 0.08
N LEU A 124 6.62 -9.78 0.47
CA LEU A 124 5.75 -8.99 1.35
C LEU A 124 4.37 -8.72 0.70
N LEU A 125 4.31 -8.47 -0.62
CA LEU A 125 3.04 -8.32 -1.33
C LEU A 125 2.19 -9.61 -1.36
N ILE A 126 2.83 -10.78 -1.37
CA ILE A 126 2.16 -12.08 -1.53
C ILE A 126 1.79 -12.69 -0.18
N ALA A 127 2.72 -12.65 0.79
CA ALA A 127 2.57 -13.31 2.08
C ALA A 127 1.47 -12.67 2.95
N GLU A 128 1.22 -11.39 2.75
CA GLU A 128 0.38 -10.59 3.63
C GLU A 128 -1.09 -10.46 3.14
N ARG A 129 -1.59 -11.50 2.45
CA ARG A 129 -2.96 -11.58 1.88
C ARG A 129 -3.91 -12.45 2.69
#